data_AF-A0A0C2C3E2-F1
#
_entry.id   AF-A0A0C2C3E2-F1
#
_cell.length_a   1.000
_cell.length_b   1.000
_cell.length_c   1.000
_cell.angle_alpha   90.00
_cell.angle_beta   90.00
_cell.angle_gamma   90.00
#
_symmetry.space_group_name_H-M   'P 1'
#
loop_
_entity.id
_entity.type
_entity.pdbx_description
1 polymer ?
#
loop_
_entity_poly.entity_id
_entity_poly.type
_entity_poly.pdbx_seq_one_letter_code
_entity_poly.pdbx_strand_id
1 'polypeptide(L)'
;LQYLAALKEKSPSLHEKAKKFHEFIKAKVDALGDEPKAFVKKVIAAARKMHADILAGNKPSLEELKNTVKTYMAEFNALSPAGKEDLKKNFPILTSVFTNEKAKALMDKHLQN
;
A
#
# COMPACT_ATOMS: atom_id res chain seq x y z
N LEU A 1 7.02 4.14 -18.72
CA LEU A 1 7.48 3.75 -17.36
C LEU A 1 9.01 3.56 -17.38
N GLN A 2 9.78 4.66 -17.24
CA GLN A 2 11.25 4.62 -17.30
C GLN A 2 11.90 3.71 -16.24
N TYR A 3 11.23 3.50 -15.11
CA TYR A 3 11.71 2.65 -14.01
C TYR A 3 11.91 1.18 -14.42
N LEU A 4 11.04 0.66 -15.30
CA LEU A 4 11.11 -0.72 -15.78
C LEU A 4 12.30 -0.92 -16.74
N ALA A 5 12.62 0.06 -17.58
CA ALA A 5 13.77 -0.01 -18.49
C ALA A 5 15.10 -0.02 -17.71
N ALA A 6 15.25 0.88 -16.74
CA ALA A 6 16.44 0.94 -15.88
C ALA A 6 16.64 -0.33 -15.02
N LEU A 7 15.54 -0.96 -14.57
CA LEU A 7 15.57 -2.26 -13.88
C LEU A 7 15.97 -3.41 -14.81
N LYS A 8 15.57 -3.39 -16.08
CA LYS A 8 15.93 -4.42 -17.07
C LYS A 8 17.43 -4.42 -17.37
N GLU A 9 18.03 -3.22 -17.37
CA GLU A 9 19.45 -3.01 -17.63
C GLU A 9 20.34 -3.45 -16.45
N LYS A 10 19.88 -3.26 -15.20
CA LYS A 10 20.64 -3.66 -14.00
C LYS A 10 20.37 -5.10 -13.54
N SER A 11 19.16 -5.63 -13.76
CA SER A 11 18.79 -6.99 -13.36
C SER A 11 17.54 -7.49 -14.10
N PRO A 12 17.69 -8.28 -15.17
CA PRO A 12 16.54 -8.82 -15.91
C PRO A 12 15.61 -9.69 -15.03
N SER A 13 16.16 -10.38 -14.02
CA SER A 13 15.38 -11.16 -13.05
C SER A 13 14.50 -10.28 -12.15
N LEU A 14 14.93 -9.06 -11.85
CA LEU A 14 14.21 -8.11 -11.03
C LEU A 14 13.11 -7.40 -11.83
N HIS A 15 13.33 -7.17 -13.12
CA HIS A 15 12.32 -6.68 -14.05
C HIS A 15 11.16 -7.68 -14.25
N GLU A 16 11.47 -8.96 -14.49
CA GLU A 16 10.48 -10.05 -14.56
C GLU A 16 9.62 -10.12 -13.29
N LYS A 17 10.26 -10.10 -12.12
CA LYS A 17 9.55 -10.11 -10.82
C LYS A 17 8.71 -8.87 -10.61
N ALA A 18 9.23 -7.69 -10.92
CA ALA A 18 8.48 -6.43 -10.79
C ALA A 18 7.28 -6.38 -11.74
N LYS A 19 7.43 -6.90 -12.98
CA LYS A 19 6.34 -6.99 -13.95
C LYS A 19 5.25 -7.96 -13.47
N LYS A 20 5.61 -9.17 -13.07
CA LYS A 20 4.67 -10.16 -12.51
C LYS A 20 3.95 -9.62 -11.27
N PHE A 21 4.68 -8.94 -10.38
CA PHE A 21 4.10 -8.30 -9.21
C PHE A 21 3.14 -7.18 -9.59
N HIS A 22 3.50 -6.34 -10.57
CA HIS A 22 2.63 -5.28 -11.05
C HIS A 22 1.35 -5.83 -11.70
N GLU A 23 1.46 -6.85 -12.55
CA GLU A 23 0.33 -7.52 -13.19
C GLU A 23 -0.57 -8.20 -12.16
N PHE A 24 0.02 -8.86 -11.15
CA PHE A 24 -0.72 -9.47 -10.05
C PHE A 24 -1.48 -8.43 -9.23
N ILE A 25 -0.82 -7.34 -8.80
CA ILE A 25 -1.46 -6.23 -8.08
C ILE A 25 -2.56 -5.61 -8.95
N LYS A 26 -2.31 -5.38 -10.25
CA LYS A 26 -3.29 -4.82 -11.18
C LYS A 26 -4.52 -5.71 -11.29
N ALA A 27 -4.35 -7.02 -11.50
CA ALA A 27 -5.47 -7.97 -11.56
C ALA A 27 -6.29 -7.96 -10.26
N LYS A 28 -5.63 -7.88 -9.11
CA LYS A 28 -6.31 -7.78 -7.81
C LYS A 28 -7.06 -6.45 -7.64
N VAL A 29 -6.52 -5.33 -8.12
CA VAL A 29 -7.19 -4.03 -8.13
C VAL A 29 -8.38 -4.04 -9.10
N ASP A 30 -8.25 -4.70 -10.25
CA ASP A 30 -9.34 -4.81 -11.22
C ASP A 30 -10.47 -5.71 -10.75
N ALA A 31 -10.18 -6.69 -9.89
CA ALA A 31 -11.18 -7.56 -9.25
C ALA A 31 -11.91 -6.91 -8.05
N LEU A 32 -11.50 -5.71 -7.62
CA LEU A 32 -12.19 -4.95 -6.56
C LEU A 32 -13.36 -4.14 -7.15
N GLY A 33 -14.45 -4.02 -6.38
CA GLY A 33 -15.50 -3.04 -6.64
C GLY A 33 -15.00 -1.59 -6.61
N ASP A 34 -15.75 -0.65 -7.20
CA ASP A 34 -15.30 0.73 -7.42
C ASP A 34 -14.82 1.45 -6.14
N GLU A 35 -15.50 1.23 -5.02
CA GLU A 35 -15.18 1.84 -3.73
C GLU A 35 -13.81 1.34 -3.17
N PRO A 36 -13.58 0.04 -2.92
CA PRO A 36 -12.28 -0.45 -2.48
C PRO A 36 -11.17 -0.23 -3.52
N LYS A 37 -11.51 -0.24 -4.82
CA LYS A 37 -10.57 0.05 -5.91
C LYS A 37 -10.04 1.48 -5.83
N ALA A 38 -10.90 2.46 -5.53
CA ALA A 38 -10.48 3.85 -5.33
C ALA A 38 -9.52 3.98 -4.13
N PHE A 39 -9.82 3.29 -3.02
CA PHE A 39 -8.94 3.27 -1.85
C PHE A 39 -7.57 2.66 -2.16
N VAL A 40 -7.51 1.47 -2.79
CA VAL A 40 -6.21 0.85 -3.13
C VAL A 40 -5.40 1.72 -4.09
N LYS A 41 -6.04 2.39 -5.06
CA LYS A 41 -5.35 3.33 -5.95
C LYS A 41 -4.69 4.48 -5.17
N LYS A 42 -5.37 5.05 -4.17
CA LYS A 42 -4.78 6.10 -3.31
C LYS A 42 -3.59 5.57 -2.52
N VAL A 43 -3.74 4.41 -1.87
CA VAL A 43 -2.67 3.78 -1.09
C VAL A 43 -1.46 3.48 -1.96
N ILE A 44 -1.66 2.93 -3.16
CA ILE A 44 -0.56 2.66 -4.11
C ILE A 44 0.10 3.97 -4.54
N ALA A 45 -0.66 5.02 -4.83
CA ALA A 45 -0.10 6.32 -5.22
C ALA A 45 0.80 6.91 -4.12
N ALA A 46 0.35 6.88 -2.87
CA ALA A 46 1.17 7.34 -1.75
C ALA A 46 2.36 6.45 -1.47
N ALA A 47 2.21 5.12 -1.55
CA ALA A 47 3.34 4.19 -1.43
C ALA A 47 4.38 4.45 -2.54
N ARG A 48 3.93 4.76 -3.76
CA ARG A 48 4.82 5.10 -4.88
C ARG A 48 5.56 6.41 -4.64
N LYS A 49 4.87 7.42 -4.09
CA LYS A 49 5.46 8.70 -3.70
C LYS A 49 6.51 8.49 -2.60
N MET A 50 6.14 7.82 -1.51
CA MET A 50 7.07 7.45 -0.44
C MET A 50 8.28 6.67 -0.95
N HIS A 51 8.08 5.70 -1.85
CA HIS A 51 9.19 4.94 -2.41
C HIS A 51 10.12 5.83 -3.24
N ALA A 52 9.58 6.75 -4.02
CA ALA A 52 10.37 7.73 -4.77
C ALA A 52 11.15 8.67 -3.83
N ASP A 53 10.52 9.15 -2.76
CA ASP A 53 11.18 9.99 -1.75
C ASP A 53 12.31 9.23 -1.04
N ILE A 54 12.07 7.97 -0.63
CA ILE A 54 13.10 7.10 -0.02
C ILE A 54 14.28 6.89 -0.97
N LEU A 55 14.03 6.65 -2.25
CA LEU A 55 15.07 6.48 -3.27
C LEU A 55 15.85 7.77 -3.52
N ALA A 56 15.20 8.93 -3.38
CA ALA A 56 15.85 10.24 -3.44
C ALA A 56 16.66 10.57 -2.17
N GLY A 57 16.70 9.68 -1.17
CA GLY A 57 17.38 9.87 0.11
C GLY A 57 16.51 10.50 1.20
N ASN A 58 15.28 10.89 0.86
CA ASN A 58 14.30 11.46 1.80
C ASN A 58 13.53 10.31 2.46
N LYS A 59 14.08 9.75 3.54
CA LYS A 59 13.32 8.81 4.37
C LYS A 59 12.19 9.57 5.07
N PRO A 60 10.92 9.19 4.86
CA PRO A 60 9.82 9.79 5.59
C PRO A 60 10.02 9.55 7.08
N SER A 61 9.73 10.58 7.87
CA SER A 61 9.85 10.53 9.32
C SER A 61 8.84 9.55 9.93
N LEU A 62 9.10 9.06 11.14
CA LEU A 62 8.16 8.20 11.87
C LEU A 62 6.79 8.88 12.04
N GLU A 63 6.75 10.20 12.22
CA GLU A 63 5.51 10.97 12.29
C GLU A 63 4.74 11.00 10.97
N GLU A 64 5.42 11.20 9.84
CA GLU A 64 4.77 11.16 8.52
C GLU A 64 4.20 9.78 8.21
N LEU A 65 4.96 8.72 8.56
CA LEU A 65 4.48 7.34 8.46
C LEU A 65 3.24 7.12 9.33
N LYS A 66 3.26 7.56 10.59
CA LYS A 66 2.10 7.48 11.50
C LYS A 66 0.89 8.22 10.97
N ASN A 67 1.06 9.45 10.49
CA ASN A 67 -0.02 10.26 9.92
C ASN A 67 -0.59 9.61 8.66
N THR A 68 0.28 9.13 7.77
CA THR A 68 -0.11 8.41 6.55
C THR A 68 -0.93 7.17 6.89
N VAL A 69 -0.48 6.38 7.87
CA VAL A 69 -1.20 5.18 8.31
C VAL A 69 -2.52 5.55 8.98
N LYS A 70 -2.59 6.59 9.84
CA LYS A 70 -3.84 7.08 10.43
C LYS A 70 -4.84 7.50 9.37
N THR A 71 -4.41 8.30 8.38
CA THR A 71 -5.25 8.75 7.27
C THR A 71 -5.81 7.56 6.50
N TYR A 72 -4.96 6.60 6.11
CA TYR A 72 -5.43 5.41 5.40
C TYR A 72 -6.25 4.45 6.27
N MET A 73 -6.02 4.41 7.57
CA MET A 73 -6.84 3.63 8.50
C MET A 73 -8.23 4.26 8.67
N ALA A 74 -8.32 5.59 8.71
CA ALA A 74 -9.60 6.29 8.72
C ALA A 74 -10.36 6.08 7.40
N GLU A 75 -9.68 6.20 6.25
CA GLU A 75 -10.28 5.90 4.94
C GLU A 75 -10.69 4.42 4.84
N PHE A 76 -9.87 3.49 5.34
CA PHE A 76 -10.22 2.07 5.40
C PHE A 76 -11.45 1.83 6.28
N ASN A 77 -11.53 2.47 7.45
CA ASN A 77 -12.69 2.38 8.34
C ASN A 77 -13.94 3.05 7.75
N ALA A 78 -13.78 4.06 6.89
CA ALA A 78 -14.86 4.71 6.18
C ALA A 78 -15.41 3.86 5.02
N LEU A 79 -14.67 2.85 4.54
CA LEU A 79 -15.18 1.90 3.55
C LEU A 79 -16.39 1.13 4.08
N SER A 80 -17.33 0.88 3.19
CA SER A 80 -18.48 0.01 3.43
C SER A 80 -18.04 -1.39 3.87
N PRO A 81 -18.86 -2.13 4.65
CA PRO A 81 -18.54 -3.50 5.06
C PRO A 81 -18.21 -4.42 3.88
N ALA A 82 -18.97 -4.32 2.79
CA ALA A 82 -18.72 -5.04 1.55
C ALA A 82 -17.36 -4.65 0.92
N GLY A 83 -17.04 -3.36 0.89
CA GLY A 83 -15.74 -2.88 0.40
C GLY A 83 -14.56 -3.40 1.21
N LYS A 84 -14.70 -3.49 2.55
CA LYS A 84 -13.68 -4.06 3.44
C LYS A 84 -13.51 -5.57 3.24
N GLU A 85 -14.60 -6.31 3.05
CA GLU A 85 -14.54 -7.75 2.74
C GLU A 85 -13.87 -8.01 1.39
N ASP A 86 -14.21 -7.23 0.36
CA ASP A 86 -13.56 -7.33 -0.94
C ASP A 86 -12.07 -7.00 -0.87
N LEU A 87 -11.72 -5.96 -0.09
CA LEU A 87 -10.32 -5.63 0.18
C LEU A 87 -9.61 -6.76 0.91
N LYS A 88 -10.27 -7.43 1.86
CA LYS A 88 -9.71 -8.54 2.63
C LYS A 88 -9.48 -9.78 1.76
N LYS A 89 -10.42 -10.06 0.86
CA LYS A 89 -10.36 -11.19 -0.08
C LYS A 89 -9.25 -11.01 -1.11
N ASN A 90 -9.12 -9.81 -1.66
CA ASN A 90 -8.12 -9.51 -2.68
C ASN A 90 -6.76 -9.15 -2.06
N PHE A 91 -6.73 -8.34 -1.00
CA PHE A 91 -5.52 -7.84 -0.35
C PHE A 91 -5.42 -8.23 1.13
N PRO A 92 -5.38 -9.53 1.46
CA PRO A 92 -5.38 -10.01 2.84
C PRO A 92 -4.21 -9.45 3.66
N ILE A 93 -3.03 -9.29 3.03
CA ILE A 93 -1.85 -8.70 3.67
C ILE A 93 -2.10 -7.23 4.03
N LEU A 94 -2.64 -6.45 3.09
CA LEU A 94 -2.91 -5.03 3.30
C LEU A 94 -3.95 -4.84 4.41
N THR A 95 -5.07 -5.59 4.33
CA THR A 95 -6.08 -5.57 5.40
C THR A 95 -5.52 -6.05 6.72
N SER A 96 -4.64 -7.06 6.73
CA SER A 96 -4.03 -7.52 7.97
C SER A 96 -3.20 -6.43 8.63
N VAL A 97 -2.57 -5.51 7.89
CA VAL A 97 -1.86 -4.37 8.50
C VAL A 97 -2.84 -3.43 9.21
N PHE A 98 -4.04 -3.25 8.67
CA PHE A 98 -5.08 -2.40 9.27
C PHE A 98 -5.91 -3.11 10.36
N THR A 99 -6.05 -4.43 10.30
CA THR A 99 -6.90 -5.21 11.22
C THR A 99 -6.11 -5.97 12.30
N ASN A 100 -4.79 -6.10 12.19
CA ASN A 100 -4.00 -6.82 13.17
C ASN A 100 -3.85 -6.00 14.45
N GLU A 101 -4.29 -6.58 15.57
CA GLU A 101 -4.20 -5.96 16.90
C GLU A 101 -2.78 -5.63 17.31
N LYS A 102 -1.74 -6.30 16.81
CA LYS A 102 -0.34 -5.91 17.03
C LYS A 102 0.04 -4.66 16.25
N ALA A 103 -0.48 -4.48 15.03
CA ALA A 103 -0.26 -3.25 14.26
C ALA A 103 -1.04 -2.09 14.88
N LYS A 104 -2.26 -2.36 15.36
CA LYS A 104 -3.06 -1.40 16.14
C LYS A 104 -2.41 -1.07 17.48
N ALA A 105 -1.89 -2.06 18.21
CA ALA A 105 -1.19 -1.87 19.48
C ALA A 105 0.18 -1.21 19.29
N LEU A 106 0.90 -1.46 18.19
CA LEU A 106 2.13 -0.73 17.85
C LEU A 106 1.81 0.72 17.45
N MET A 107 0.70 0.96 16.76
CA MET A 107 0.18 2.30 16.53
C MET A 107 -0.18 2.98 17.84
N ASP A 108 -1.07 2.42 18.67
CA ASP A 108 -1.46 2.99 19.96
C ASP A 108 -0.25 3.22 20.89
N LYS A 109 0.65 2.23 21.01
CA LYS A 109 1.85 2.33 21.84
C LYS A 109 2.88 3.35 21.32
N HIS A 110 2.79 3.80 20.07
CA HIS A 110 3.66 4.85 19.53
C HIS A 110 2.91 6.14 19.17
N LEU A 111 1.60 6.19 19.38
CA LEU A 111 0.76 7.39 19.18
C LEU A 111 0.43 8.11 20.49
N GLN A 112 0.79 7.54 21.64
CA GLN A 112 0.59 8.11 22.97
C GLN A 112 1.76 8.97 23.49
N ASN A 113 2.76 9.30 22.67
CA ASN A 113 3.80 10.27 23.05
C ASN A 113 3.78 11.48 22.13
#